data_AF-A0A6A0HDE4-F1
#
_entry.id   AF-A0A6A0HDE4-F1
#
_cell.length_a   1.000
_cell.length_b   1.000
_cell.length_c   1.000
_cell.angle_alpha   90.00
_cell.angle_beta   90.00
_cell.angle_gamma   90.00
#
_symmetry.space_group_name_H-M   'P 1'
#
loop_
_entity.id
_entity.type
_entity.pdbx_description
1 polymer ?
#
loop_
_entity_poly.entity_id
_entity_poly.type
_entity_poly.pdbx_seq_one_letter_code
_entity_poly.pdbx_strand_id
1 'polypeptide(L)'
;MWRFLTEQAHQDKNLPQDLTVKDIMDTWTLQMGYPLITVTVKGDGSAMLSQERFLCVKNENSTDTHDYKWWVPISFTSEDAMNFNDTRPSVWMNKTEATKTISSLPTSPDKWVIVNLQQTGYYKVNYDINNWQQIIRQLKADHTKIDVSNRAQILDDALDLARCGVLSYDVAMDVLSYLDKETEYVPWKTALNNLGYVKNMLSRTAAYGAFKRYLISLLEPLYKKVGFADNLNDPHLDQLIRVQAVSWMCSRKYKDCVSQAVSLFKRWMEQPDNKSDFANGIISYFSIVSPNLKSTVYCAAIAEGGEAEWRFLWSQYLVSNVASEKATFMYALGCSKEVWILSKYVFDADTF
;
A
#
# COMPACT_ATOMS: atom_id res chain seq x y z
N MET A 1 20.68 -4.00 -25.71
CA MET A 1 20.14 -4.76 -24.55
C MET A 1 19.40 -6.02 -24.99
N TRP A 2 18.21 -5.93 -25.61
CA TRP A 2 17.37 -7.10 -25.93
C TRP A 2 18.04 -8.19 -26.78
N ARG A 3 18.92 -7.82 -27.72
CA ARG A 3 19.70 -8.78 -28.51
C ARG A 3 20.53 -9.72 -27.62
N PHE A 4 21.32 -9.17 -26.70
CA PHE A 4 22.20 -9.96 -25.82
C PHE A 4 21.40 -10.85 -24.85
N LEU A 5 20.25 -10.36 -24.35
CA LEU A 5 19.35 -11.18 -23.53
C LEU A 5 18.72 -12.32 -24.33
N THR A 6 18.42 -12.10 -25.61
CA THR A 6 17.91 -13.14 -26.52
C THR A 6 18.98 -14.20 -26.77
N GLU A 7 20.20 -13.78 -27.12
CA GLU A 7 21.33 -14.69 -27.36
C GLU A 7 21.59 -15.59 -26.15
N GLN A 8 21.64 -15.01 -24.93
CA GLN A 8 21.83 -15.79 -23.71
C GLN A 8 20.64 -16.73 -23.42
N ALA A 9 19.41 -16.25 -23.52
CA ALA A 9 18.22 -17.07 -23.25
C ALA A 9 18.06 -18.24 -24.22
N HIS A 10 18.48 -18.07 -25.48
CA HIS A 10 18.54 -19.14 -26.49
C HIS A 10 19.62 -20.17 -26.18
N GLN A 11 20.80 -19.73 -25.71
CA GLN A 11 21.88 -20.63 -25.28
C GLN A 11 21.46 -21.48 -24.07
N ASP A 12 20.80 -20.85 -23.10
CA ASP A 12 20.31 -21.52 -21.89
C ASP A 12 19.03 -22.34 -22.12
N LYS A 13 18.46 -22.28 -23.32
CA LYS A 13 17.19 -22.93 -23.71
C LYS A 13 16.00 -22.51 -22.84
N ASN A 14 16.03 -21.27 -22.33
CA ASN A 14 14.95 -20.67 -21.55
C ASN A 14 13.93 -19.90 -22.42
N LEU A 15 14.23 -19.74 -23.72
CA LEU A 15 13.36 -19.06 -24.68
C LEU A 15 13.31 -19.87 -25.99
N PRO A 16 12.14 -20.04 -26.63
CA PRO A 16 12.03 -20.65 -27.95
C PRO A 16 12.91 -19.94 -28.98
N GLN A 17 13.51 -20.68 -29.91
CA GLN A 17 14.46 -20.14 -30.89
C GLN A 17 13.80 -19.15 -31.87
N ASP A 18 12.50 -19.28 -32.09
CA ASP A 18 11.67 -18.41 -32.94
C ASP A 18 11.12 -17.18 -32.22
N LEU A 19 11.32 -17.07 -30.90
CA LEU A 19 10.88 -15.94 -30.07
C LEU A 19 12.08 -15.15 -29.59
N THR A 20 12.05 -13.82 -29.71
CA THR A 20 13.09 -12.95 -29.15
C THR A 20 12.61 -12.22 -27.90
N VAL A 21 13.54 -11.80 -27.05
CA VAL A 21 13.21 -10.92 -25.91
C VAL A 21 12.63 -9.60 -26.41
N LYS A 22 13.04 -9.15 -27.60
CA LYS A 22 12.46 -7.95 -28.23
C LYS A 22 10.97 -8.14 -28.51
N ASP A 23 10.56 -9.29 -29.04
CA ASP A 23 9.14 -9.56 -29.36
C ASP A 23 8.25 -9.52 -28.12
N ILE A 24 8.76 -10.00 -26.98
CA ILE A 24 8.09 -9.91 -25.67
C ILE A 24 8.04 -8.46 -25.21
N MET A 25 9.20 -7.80 -25.13
CA MET A 25 9.33 -6.45 -24.56
C MET A 25 8.68 -5.35 -25.40
N ASP A 26 8.53 -5.54 -26.72
CA ASP A 26 7.79 -4.61 -27.57
C ASP A 26 6.33 -4.48 -27.09
N THR A 27 5.71 -5.58 -26.63
CA THR A 27 4.36 -5.54 -26.08
C THR A 27 4.26 -4.77 -24.76
N TRP A 28 5.37 -4.59 -24.04
CA TRP A 28 5.42 -3.87 -22.76
C TRP A 28 5.91 -2.42 -22.90
N THR A 29 6.65 -2.11 -23.96
CA THR A 29 7.33 -0.82 -24.11
C THR A 29 6.79 0.06 -25.24
N LEU A 30 6.10 -0.51 -26.23
CA LEU A 30 5.58 0.23 -27.39
C LEU A 30 4.07 0.52 -27.32
N GLN A 31 3.37 0.00 -26.31
CA GLN A 31 1.96 0.29 -26.06
C GLN A 31 1.75 0.75 -24.62
N MET A 32 0.72 1.57 -24.41
CA MET A 32 0.44 2.17 -23.11
C MET A 32 -0.41 1.28 -22.20
N GLY A 33 -0.21 1.41 -20.89
CA GLY A 33 -0.94 0.66 -19.88
C GLY A 33 -0.38 -0.74 -19.66
N TYR A 34 -1.14 -1.56 -18.93
CA TYR A 34 -0.79 -2.93 -18.56
C TYR A 34 -2.06 -3.78 -18.49
N PRO A 35 -1.95 -5.12 -18.53
CA PRO A 35 -3.11 -5.99 -18.53
C PRO A 35 -3.69 -6.19 -17.13
N LEU A 36 -5.01 -6.39 -17.09
CA LEU A 36 -5.72 -7.12 -16.06
C LEU A 36 -5.84 -8.57 -16.51
N ILE A 37 -5.35 -9.50 -15.68
CA ILE A 37 -5.57 -10.93 -15.86
C ILE A 37 -6.76 -11.35 -15.01
N THR A 38 -7.83 -11.79 -15.65
CA THR A 38 -8.98 -12.38 -14.95
C THR A 38 -8.89 -13.89 -14.96
N VAL A 39 -8.96 -14.49 -13.78
CA VAL A 39 -8.88 -15.93 -13.55
C VAL A 39 -10.27 -16.47 -13.25
N THR A 40 -10.73 -17.44 -14.04
CA THR A 40 -11.98 -18.18 -13.81
C THR A 40 -11.66 -19.65 -13.59
N VAL A 41 -11.78 -20.11 -12.35
CA VAL A 41 -11.52 -21.53 -12.01
C VAL A 41 -12.64 -22.41 -12.54
N LYS A 42 -12.28 -23.45 -13.29
CA LYS A 42 -13.16 -24.49 -13.78
C LYS A 42 -12.99 -25.68 -12.85
N GLY A 43 -14.06 -26.14 -12.21
CA GLY A 43 -14.03 -27.23 -11.21
C GLY A 43 -13.57 -28.61 -11.74
N ASP A 44 -12.97 -28.66 -12.93
CA ASP A 44 -12.33 -29.81 -13.56
C ASP A 44 -10.80 -29.85 -13.33
N GLY A 45 -10.27 -28.97 -12.47
CA GLY A 45 -8.83 -28.85 -12.21
C GLY A 45 -8.10 -27.95 -13.20
N SER A 46 -8.84 -27.07 -13.88
CA SER A 46 -8.30 -26.05 -14.79
C SER A 46 -8.79 -24.64 -14.44
N ALA A 47 -8.15 -23.62 -14.98
CA ALA A 47 -8.66 -22.25 -14.92
C ALA A 47 -8.44 -21.56 -16.26
N MET A 48 -9.41 -20.74 -16.65
CA MET A 48 -9.31 -19.89 -17.81
C MET A 48 -8.82 -18.51 -17.38
N LEU A 49 -7.73 -18.08 -17.99
CA LEU A 49 -7.15 -16.76 -17.88
C LEU A 49 -7.60 -15.93 -19.08
N SER A 50 -7.99 -14.68 -18.85
CA SER A 50 -8.21 -13.71 -19.91
C SER A 50 -7.42 -12.44 -19.63
N GLN A 51 -6.86 -11.83 -20.68
CA GLN A 51 -6.20 -10.53 -20.59
C GLN A 51 -7.05 -9.44 -21.23
N GLU A 52 -7.17 -8.30 -20.56
CA GLU A 52 -7.64 -7.05 -21.14
C GLU A 52 -6.82 -5.87 -20.60
N ARG A 53 -6.78 -4.75 -21.31
CA ARG A 53 -6.13 -3.54 -20.79
C ARG A 53 -6.84 -3.06 -19.53
N PHE A 54 -6.11 -2.89 -18.43
CA PHE A 54 -6.69 -2.35 -17.21
C PHE A 54 -6.89 -0.83 -17.33
N LEU A 55 -8.14 -0.39 -17.18
CA LEU A 55 -8.54 1.02 -17.18
C LEU A 55 -9.63 1.25 -16.13
N CYS A 56 -9.44 2.29 -15.31
CA CYS A 56 -10.43 2.66 -14.30
C CYS A 56 -11.61 3.46 -14.83
N VAL A 57 -11.40 4.18 -15.93
CA VAL A 57 -12.44 4.90 -16.64
C VAL A 57 -12.41 4.39 -18.07
N LYS A 58 -13.36 3.51 -18.41
CA LYS A 58 -13.58 3.09 -19.79
C LYS A 58 -14.39 4.20 -20.47
N ASN A 59 -13.77 4.90 -21.43
CA ASN A 59 -14.47 5.90 -22.24
C ASN A 59 -15.17 5.18 -23.39
N GLU A 60 -16.50 5.11 -23.36
CA GLU A 60 -17.30 4.50 -24.43
C GLU A 60 -17.13 5.21 -25.78
N ASN A 61 -16.76 6.50 -25.76
CA ASN A 61 -16.45 7.29 -26.96
C ASN A 61 -14.95 7.28 -27.30
N SER A 62 -14.19 6.33 -26.76
CA SER A 62 -12.76 6.21 -27.09
C SER A 62 -12.58 5.93 -28.58
N THR A 63 -11.74 6.72 -29.24
CA THR A 63 -11.30 6.47 -30.62
C THR A 63 -10.11 5.52 -30.69
N ASP A 64 -9.66 5.00 -29.54
CA ASP A 64 -8.55 4.06 -29.46
C ASP A 64 -9.00 2.68 -29.99
N THR A 65 -8.49 2.32 -31.16
CA THR A 65 -8.77 1.05 -31.84
C THR A 65 -7.66 0.00 -31.64
N HIS A 66 -6.67 0.27 -30.79
CA HIS A 66 -5.58 -0.67 -30.55
C HIS A 66 -6.09 -1.95 -29.87
N ASP A 67 -5.69 -3.09 -30.43
CA ASP A 67 -5.93 -4.41 -29.86
C ASP A 67 -4.84 -4.73 -28.82
N TYR A 68 -5.04 -4.21 -27.60
CA TYR A 68 -4.08 -4.35 -26.50
C TYR A 68 -3.95 -5.80 -26.02
N LYS A 69 -2.82 -6.42 -26.35
CA LYS A 69 -2.41 -7.74 -25.85
C LYS A 69 -0.93 -7.75 -25.54
N TRP A 70 -0.56 -8.52 -24.53
CA TRP A 70 0.80 -8.62 -24.03
C TRP A 70 1.30 -10.06 -24.10
N TRP A 71 2.63 -10.20 -24.17
CA TRP A 71 3.31 -11.42 -23.77
C TRP A 71 3.38 -11.47 -22.25
N VAL A 72 2.42 -12.15 -21.61
CA VAL A 72 2.27 -12.16 -20.15
C VAL A 72 2.88 -13.43 -19.54
N PRO A 73 3.92 -13.31 -18.69
CA PRO A 73 4.42 -14.44 -17.90
C PRO A 73 3.48 -14.73 -16.74
N ILE A 74 2.91 -15.93 -16.71
CA ILE A 74 1.99 -16.37 -15.66
C ILE A 74 2.71 -17.37 -14.76
N SER A 75 2.95 -16.97 -13.51
CA SER A 75 3.27 -17.87 -12.40
C SER A 75 2.02 -18.04 -11.54
N PHE A 76 1.79 -19.24 -11.01
CA PHE A 76 0.64 -19.49 -10.15
C PHE A 76 0.93 -20.59 -9.14
N THR A 77 0.17 -20.58 -8.04
CA THR A 77 0.17 -21.64 -7.03
C THR A 77 -1.25 -21.88 -6.57
N SER A 78 -1.47 -22.98 -5.88
CA SER A 78 -2.76 -23.34 -5.30
C SER A 78 -2.62 -23.67 -3.83
N GLU A 79 -3.75 -23.76 -3.13
CA GLU A 79 -3.78 -24.16 -1.72
C GLU A 79 -3.05 -25.49 -1.45
N ASP A 80 -3.14 -26.44 -2.40
CA ASP A 80 -2.49 -27.76 -2.27
C ASP A 80 -0.97 -27.71 -2.46
N ALA A 81 -0.50 -26.90 -3.42
CA ALA A 81 0.92 -26.81 -3.73
C ALA A 81 1.67 -25.87 -2.77
N MET A 82 1.03 -24.75 -2.41
CA MET A 82 1.50 -23.71 -1.47
C MET A 82 2.95 -23.26 -1.70
N ASN A 83 3.41 -23.31 -2.95
CA ASN A 83 4.76 -22.90 -3.32
C ASN A 83 4.71 -21.49 -3.90
N PHE A 84 5.09 -20.49 -3.09
CA PHE A 84 5.23 -19.10 -3.52
C PHE A 84 6.66 -18.72 -3.91
N ASN A 85 7.63 -19.62 -3.73
CA ASN A 85 9.05 -19.33 -3.96
C ASN A 85 9.48 -19.55 -5.42
N ASP A 86 8.75 -20.39 -6.17
CA ASP A 86 9.01 -20.58 -7.60
C ASP A 86 8.23 -19.56 -8.43
N THR A 87 8.83 -18.38 -8.61
CA THR A 87 8.23 -17.27 -9.36
C THR A 87 8.42 -17.40 -10.88
N ARG A 88 9.03 -18.51 -11.36
CA ARG A 88 9.22 -18.73 -12.79
C ARG A 88 7.86 -18.86 -13.49
N PRO A 89 7.71 -18.35 -14.72
CA PRO A 89 6.46 -18.48 -15.45
C PRO A 89 6.17 -19.96 -15.73
N SER A 90 5.02 -20.45 -15.26
CA SER A 90 4.53 -21.79 -15.57
C SER A 90 3.94 -21.83 -16.99
N VAL A 91 3.36 -20.72 -17.45
CA VAL A 91 2.87 -20.54 -18.81
C VAL A 91 3.06 -19.10 -19.27
N TRP A 92 3.09 -18.90 -20.58
CA TRP A 92 3.04 -17.57 -21.20
C TRP A 92 1.73 -17.40 -21.98
N MET A 93 1.08 -16.25 -21.80
CA MET A 93 0.04 -15.79 -22.72
C MET A 93 0.72 -15.03 -23.86
N ASN A 94 0.49 -15.44 -25.11
CA ASN A 94 1.06 -14.78 -26.29
C ASN A 94 0.30 -13.46 -26.60
N LYS A 95 0.95 -12.54 -27.32
CA LYS A 95 0.36 -11.30 -27.86
C LYS A 95 -0.86 -11.51 -28.78
N THR A 96 -1.11 -12.73 -29.26
CA THR A 96 -2.31 -13.07 -30.05
C THR A 96 -3.41 -13.72 -29.23
N GLU A 97 -3.11 -14.16 -28.00
CA GLU A 97 -4.02 -14.93 -27.14
C GLU A 97 -4.80 -13.99 -26.22
N ALA A 98 -6.10 -13.82 -26.47
CA ALA A 98 -6.99 -13.14 -25.51
C ALA A 98 -7.24 -13.99 -24.25
N THR A 99 -7.17 -15.32 -24.39
CA THR A 99 -7.39 -16.27 -23.31
C THR A 99 -6.36 -17.39 -23.31
N LYS A 100 -6.11 -17.98 -22.13
CA LYS A 100 -5.23 -19.13 -21.93
C LYS A 100 -5.81 -20.04 -20.87
N THR A 101 -5.75 -21.35 -21.06
CA THR A 101 -6.15 -22.30 -20.00
C THR A 101 -4.90 -22.81 -19.29
N ILE A 102 -4.93 -22.80 -17.96
CA ILE A 102 -3.95 -23.47 -17.10
C ILE A 102 -4.59 -24.69 -16.45
N SER A 103 -3.78 -25.70 -16.17
CA SER A 103 -4.22 -27.00 -15.64
C SER A 103 -3.43 -27.34 -14.37
N SER A 104 -3.64 -28.55 -13.84
CA SER A 104 -2.99 -29.02 -12.60
C SER A 104 -3.37 -28.19 -11.38
N LEU A 105 -4.61 -27.69 -11.38
CA LEU A 105 -5.20 -26.98 -10.27
C LEU A 105 -6.06 -27.94 -9.42
N PRO A 106 -6.37 -27.56 -8.18
CA PRO A 106 -7.28 -28.35 -7.37
C PRO A 106 -8.64 -28.50 -8.07
N THR A 107 -9.20 -29.71 -8.00
CA THR A 107 -10.57 -29.98 -8.50
C THR A 107 -11.64 -29.55 -7.49
N SER A 108 -11.26 -29.30 -6.24
CA SER A 108 -12.18 -28.82 -5.21
C SER A 108 -12.50 -27.33 -5.41
N PRO A 109 -13.79 -26.94 -5.43
CA PRO A 109 -14.19 -25.53 -5.51
C PRO A 109 -13.86 -24.74 -4.23
N ASP A 110 -13.54 -25.43 -3.13
CA ASP A 110 -13.22 -24.82 -1.84
C ASP A 110 -11.74 -24.46 -1.67
N LYS A 111 -10.94 -24.56 -2.74
CA LYS A 111 -9.51 -24.25 -2.70
C LYS A 111 -9.20 -23.06 -3.58
N TRP A 112 -8.32 -22.18 -3.09
CA TRP A 112 -7.90 -21.01 -3.84
C TRP A 112 -6.76 -21.33 -4.83
N VAL A 113 -6.70 -20.50 -5.87
CA VAL A 113 -5.59 -20.36 -6.80
C VAL A 113 -5.14 -18.90 -6.77
N ILE A 114 -3.82 -18.68 -6.67
CA ILE A 114 -3.21 -17.35 -6.70
C ILE A 114 -2.25 -17.28 -7.88
N VAL A 115 -2.38 -16.21 -8.66
CA VAL A 115 -1.57 -15.92 -9.85
C VAL A 115 -0.66 -14.73 -9.56
N ASN A 116 0.47 -14.65 -10.29
CA ASN A 116 1.51 -13.63 -10.16
C ASN A 116 2.27 -13.75 -8.84
N LEU A 117 2.94 -14.89 -8.64
CA LEU A 117 3.68 -15.17 -7.41
C LEU A 117 4.74 -14.09 -7.15
N GLN A 118 4.71 -13.55 -5.93
CA GLN A 118 5.48 -12.40 -5.46
C GLN A 118 5.37 -11.14 -6.31
N GLN A 119 4.30 -11.00 -7.10
CA GLN A 119 4.04 -9.86 -7.96
C GLN A 119 5.20 -9.55 -8.94
N THR A 120 5.90 -10.58 -9.43
CA THR A 120 7.04 -10.40 -10.34
C THR A 120 6.61 -9.94 -11.75
N GLY A 121 5.37 -10.22 -12.13
CA GLY A 121 4.75 -9.74 -13.36
C GLY A 121 4.09 -8.37 -13.20
N TYR A 122 4.25 -7.51 -14.20
CA TYR A 122 3.67 -6.16 -14.23
C TYR A 122 2.21 -6.17 -14.72
N TYR A 123 1.32 -6.79 -13.95
CA TYR A 123 -0.11 -6.86 -14.24
C TYR A 123 -0.94 -7.03 -12.97
N LYS A 124 -2.21 -6.64 -13.04
CA LYS A 124 -3.18 -6.88 -11.97
C LYS A 124 -3.89 -8.20 -12.17
N VAL A 125 -4.39 -8.79 -11.09
CA VAL A 125 -5.14 -10.04 -11.12
C VAL A 125 -6.53 -9.85 -10.53
N ASN A 126 -7.55 -10.26 -11.28
CA ASN A 126 -8.91 -10.45 -10.78
C ASN A 126 -9.25 -11.94 -10.78
N TYR A 127 -10.11 -12.35 -9.87
CA TYR A 127 -10.59 -13.71 -9.75
C TYR A 127 -12.12 -13.74 -9.84
N ASP A 128 -12.69 -14.89 -10.18
CA ASP A 128 -14.10 -15.13 -9.93
C ASP A 128 -14.42 -15.02 -8.42
N ILE A 129 -15.69 -14.73 -8.10
CA ILE A 129 -16.12 -14.45 -6.72
C ILE A 129 -15.86 -15.63 -5.79
N ASN A 130 -15.98 -16.88 -6.27
CA ASN A 130 -15.72 -18.05 -5.44
C ASN A 130 -14.23 -18.10 -5.05
N ASN A 131 -13.31 -17.93 -6.00
CA ASN A 131 -11.89 -17.92 -5.69
C ASN A 131 -11.50 -16.75 -4.77
N TRP A 132 -12.08 -15.56 -4.95
CA TRP A 132 -11.94 -14.45 -3.99
C TRP A 132 -12.35 -14.86 -2.57
N GLN A 133 -13.49 -15.55 -2.42
CA GLN A 133 -13.95 -16.03 -1.12
C GLN A 133 -13.00 -17.04 -0.49
N GLN A 134 -12.41 -17.95 -1.27
CA GLN A 134 -11.43 -18.90 -0.75
C GLN A 134 -10.13 -18.19 -0.31
N ILE A 135 -9.66 -17.19 -1.06
CA ILE A 135 -8.52 -16.34 -0.64
C ILE A 135 -8.85 -15.61 0.68
N ILE A 136 -10.04 -15.00 0.79
CA ILE A 136 -10.48 -14.31 2.01
C ILE A 136 -10.53 -15.27 3.20
N ARG A 137 -11.04 -16.50 3.02
CA ARG A 137 -11.05 -17.54 4.06
C ARG A 137 -9.63 -17.89 4.50
N GLN A 138 -8.70 -18.09 3.58
CA GLN A 138 -7.30 -18.36 3.89
C GLN A 138 -6.67 -17.19 4.68
N LEU A 139 -6.84 -15.95 4.21
CA LEU A 139 -6.31 -14.76 4.89
C LEU A 139 -6.85 -14.62 6.33
N LYS A 140 -8.14 -14.87 6.53
CA LYS A 140 -8.77 -14.84 7.85
C LYS A 140 -8.31 -15.99 8.75
N ALA A 141 -8.12 -17.19 8.21
CA ALA A 141 -7.72 -18.36 8.96
C ALA A 141 -6.24 -18.30 9.35
N ASP A 142 -5.37 -18.13 8.36
CA ASP A 142 -3.93 -18.03 8.49
C ASP A 142 -3.35 -17.28 7.28
N HIS A 143 -3.21 -15.96 7.40
CA HIS A 143 -2.64 -15.15 6.33
C HIS A 143 -1.18 -15.52 6.03
N THR A 144 -0.43 -16.07 6.98
CA THR A 144 1.00 -16.37 6.81
C THR A 144 1.29 -17.49 5.80
N LYS A 145 0.26 -18.24 5.40
CA LYS A 145 0.35 -19.22 4.29
C LYS A 145 0.52 -18.58 2.92
N ILE A 146 0.11 -17.33 2.76
CA ILE A 146 0.28 -16.57 1.51
C ILE A 146 1.49 -15.66 1.67
N ASP A 147 2.39 -15.67 0.69
CA ASP A 147 3.58 -14.82 0.70
C ASP A 147 3.24 -13.33 0.93
N VAL A 148 4.08 -12.64 1.69
CA VAL A 148 3.90 -11.23 2.06
C VAL A 148 3.67 -10.32 0.84
N SER A 149 4.35 -10.58 -0.27
CA SER A 149 4.21 -9.81 -1.51
C SER A 149 2.88 -10.10 -2.19
N ASN A 150 2.41 -11.36 -2.17
CA ASN A 150 1.09 -11.71 -2.69
C ASN A 150 -0.04 -11.18 -1.81
N ARG A 151 0.12 -11.12 -0.48
CA ARG A 151 -0.88 -10.47 0.38
C ARG A 151 -1.01 -8.98 0.09
N ALA A 152 0.12 -8.30 -0.13
CA ALA A 152 0.14 -6.92 -0.57
C ALA A 152 -0.53 -6.77 -1.95
N GLN A 153 -0.18 -7.63 -2.92
CA GLN A 153 -0.82 -7.63 -4.24
C GLN A 153 -2.35 -7.83 -4.15
N ILE A 154 -2.82 -8.79 -3.35
CA ILE A 154 -4.25 -9.06 -3.16
C ILE A 154 -4.97 -7.82 -2.62
N LEU A 155 -4.38 -7.13 -1.64
CA LEU A 155 -4.93 -5.88 -1.10
C LEU A 155 -4.96 -4.76 -2.14
N ASP A 156 -3.88 -4.61 -2.91
CA ASP A 156 -3.77 -3.59 -3.97
C ASP A 156 -4.79 -3.82 -5.08
N ASP A 157 -4.82 -5.04 -5.61
CA ASP A 157 -5.68 -5.43 -6.71
C ASP A 157 -7.15 -5.37 -6.30
N ALA A 158 -7.52 -5.88 -5.12
CA ALA A 158 -8.92 -5.81 -4.68
C ALA A 158 -9.43 -4.37 -4.55
N LEU A 159 -8.62 -3.45 -3.99
CA LEU A 159 -9.04 -2.06 -3.79
C LEU A 159 -9.01 -1.23 -5.08
N ASP A 160 -8.02 -1.43 -5.94
CA ASP A 160 -8.01 -0.79 -7.26
C ASP A 160 -9.15 -1.32 -8.14
N LEU A 161 -9.36 -2.63 -8.19
CA LEU A 161 -10.48 -3.21 -8.96
C LEU A 161 -11.83 -2.68 -8.45
N ALA A 162 -11.99 -2.54 -7.13
CA ALA A 162 -13.21 -1.97 -6.55
C ALA A 162 -13.39 -0.49 -6.88
N ARG A 163 -12.32 0.30 -6.79
CA ARG A 163 -12.30 1.70 -7.22
C ARG A 163 -12.70 1.86 -8.68
N CYS A 164 -12.33 0.90 -9.52
CA CYS A 164 -12.51 0.92 -10.97
C CYS A 164 -13.79 0.20 -11.42
N GLY A 165 -14.63 -0.24 -10.47
CA GLY A 165 -15.93 -0.88 -10.73
C GLY A 165 -15.85 -2.31 -11.27
N VAL A 166 -14.68 -2.94 -11.23
CA VAL A 166 -14.45 -4.32 -11.70
C VAL A 166 -14.77 -5.34 -10.61
N LEU A 167 -14.55 -4.97 -9.35
CA LEU A 167 -14.87 -5.76 -8.15
C LEU A 167 -15.85 -4.98 -7.27
N SER A 168 -16.70 -5.64 -6.49
CA SER A 168 -17.53 -4.92 -5.51
C SER A 168 -16.69 -4.49 -4.31
N TYR A 169 -17.06 -3.34 -3.72
CA TYR A 169 -16.45 -2.92 -2.45
C TYR A 169 -16.75 -3.90 -1.31
N ASP A 170 -17.81 -4.69 -1.38
CA ASP A 170 -18.10 -5.73 -0.39
C ASP A 170 -16.95 -6.76 -0.34
N VAL A 171 -16.52 -7.27 -1.51
CA VAL A 171 -15.38 -8.20 -1.57
C VAL A 171 -14.09 -7.52 -1.15
N ALA A 172 -13.82 -6.30 -1.61
CA ALA A 172 -12.59 -5.60 -1.24
C ALA A 172 -12.51 -5.29 0.28
N MET A 173 -13.63 -4.96 0.92
CA MET A 173 -13.71 -4.76 2.37
C MET A 173 -13.58 -6.09 3.12
N ASP A 174 -14.12 -7.19 2.59
CA ASP A 174 -13.91 -8.52 3.15
C ASP A 174 -12.43 -8.96 3.08
N VAL A 175 -11.72 -8.62 2.00
CA VAL A 175 -10.26 -8.80 1.92
C VAL A 175 -9.55 -8.00 3.00
N LEU A 176 -9.95 -6.76 3.28
CA LEU A 176 -9.31 -5.95 4.33
C LEU A 176 -9.51 -6.50 5.75
N SER A 177 -10.54 -7.31 5.97
CA SER A 177 -10.95 -7.70 7.31
C SER A 177 -10.02 -8.68 8.04
N TYR A 178 -8.96 -9.22 7.39
CA TYR A 178 -7.91 -9.97 8.09
C TYR A 178 -6.81 -9.09 8.68
N LEU A 179 -6.75 -7.80 8.32
CA LEU A 179 -5.62 -6.93 8.66
C LEU A 179 -5.42 -6.76 10.18
N ASP A 180 -6.45 -7.01 10.99
CA ASP A 180 -6.33 -7.04 12.45
C ASP A 180 -5.32 -8.09 12.96
N LYS A 181 -4.98 -9.08 12.13
CA LYS A 181 -3.95 -10.11 12.38
C LYS A 181 -2.61 -9.84 11.68
N GLU A 182 -2.60 -8.96 10.68
CA GLU A 182 -1.41 -8.68 9.88
C GLU A 182 -0.39 -7.85 10.68
N THR A 183 0.89 -8.15 10.51
CA THR A 183 1.97 -7.45 11.21
C THR A 183 3.15 -7.06 10.34
N GLU A 184 3.17 -7.48 9.07
CA GLU A 184 4.22 -7.14 8.13
C GLU A 184 3.98 -5.78 7.47
N TYR A 185 5.07 -5.07 7.21
CA TYR A 185 5.05 -3.70 6.68
C TYR A 185 4.38 -3.60 5.30
N VAL A 186 4.72 -4.49 4.37
CA VAL A 186 4.34 -4.35 2.96
C VAL A 186 2.82 -4.43 2.76
N PRO A 187 2.09 -5.43 3.31
CA PRO A 187 0.64 -5.49 3.20
C PRO A 187 -0.06 -4.29 3.85
N TRP A 188 0.39 -3.89 5.05
CA TRP A 188 -0.15 -2.70 5.72
C TRP A 188 0.06 -1.43 4.91
N LYS A 189 1.26 -1.20 4.40
CA LYS A 189 1.57 -0.04 3.57
C LYS A 189 0.66 0.02 2.35
N THR A 190 0.47 -1.11 1.67
CA THR A 190 -0.41 -1.22 0.50
C THR A 190 -1.88 -0.94 0.85
N ALA A 191 -2.40 -1.55 1.92
CA ALA A 191 -3.76 -1.32 2.37
C ALA A 191 -4.00 0.16 2.73
N LEU A 192 -3.09 0.76 3.51
CA LEU A 192 -3.21 2.14 3.96
C LEU A 192 -3.13 3.14 2.81
N ASN A 193 -2.27 2.91 1.82
CA ASN A 193 -2.21 3.75 0.61
C ASN A 193 -3.57 3.77 -0.11
N ASN A 194 -4.14 2.60 -0.36
CA ASN A 194 -5.43 2.45 -1.06
C ASN A 194 -6.61 2.98 -0.24
N LEU A 195 -6.63 2.72 1.07
CA LEU A 195 -7.62 3.27 2.00
C LEU A 195 -7.56 4.81 2.09
N GLY A 196 -6.45 5.43 1.70
CA GLY A 196 -6.33 6.88 1.57
C GLY A 196 -7.35 7.46 0.57
N TYR A 197 -7.59 6.78 -0.55
CA TYR A 197 -8.62 7.17 -1.52
C TYR A 197 -10.02 7.06 -0.92
N VAL A 198 -10.35 5.91 -0.32
CA VAL A 198 -11.66 5.66 0.31
C VAL A 198 -11.93 6.69 1.42
N LYS A 199 -10.91 7.00 2.24
CA LYS A 199 -10.97 8.05 3.26
C LYS A 199 -11.33 9.40 2.65
N ASN A 200 -10.66 9.80 1.57
CA ASN A 200 -10.92 11.09 0.92
C ASN A 200 -12.34 11.17 0.37
N MET A 201 -12.80 10.12 -0.31
CA MET A 201 -14.17 10.03 -0.85
C MET A 201 -15.24 10.10 0.24
N LEU A 202 -15.02 9.43 1.38
CA LEU A 202 -16.00 9.38 2.46
C LEU A 202 -15.94 10.57 3.42
N SER A 203 -14.83 11.33 3.46
CA SER A 203 -14.52 12.33 4.49
C SER A 203 -15.61 13.37 4.79
N ARG A 204 -16.44 13.71 3.80
CA ARG A 204 -17.53 14.71 3.90
C ARG A 204 -18.92 14.08 3.82
N THR A 205 -19.03 12.77 4.07
CA THR A 205 -20.27 12.01 4.01
C THR A 205 -20.68 11.52 5.41
N ALA A 206 -21.96 11.20 5.60
CA ALA A 206 -22.45 10.62 6.86
C ALA A 206 -21.79 9.28 7.21
N ALA A 207 -21.28 8.55 6.21
CA ALA A 207 -20.61 7.27 6.39
C ALA A 207 -19.23 7.38 7.06
N TYR A 208 -18.60 8.57 7.07
CA TYR A 208 -17.24 8.74 7.58
C TYR A 208 -17.08 8.29 9.03
N GLY A 209 -18.08 8.53 9.88
CA GLY A 209 -18.04 8.12 11.28
C GLY A 209 -17.93 6.61 11.46
N ALA A 210 -18.67 5.84 10.65
CA ALA A 210 -18.60 4.38 10.65
C ALA A 210 -17.25 3.88 10.10
N PHE A 211 -16.82 4.44 8.97
CA PHE A 211 -15.54 4.11 8.35
C PHE A 211 -14.35 4.40 9.28
N LYS A 212 -14.38 5.53 9.99
CA LYS A 212 -13.37 5.89 10.99
C LYS A 212 -13.27 4.84 12.12
N ARG A 213 -14.40 4.36 12.65
CA ARG A 213 -14.42 3.31 13.69
C ARG A 213 -13.87 2.00 13.17
N TYR A 214 -14.24 1.61 11.95
CA TYR A 214 -13.71 0.42 11.28
C TYR A 214 -12.19 0.48 11.11
N LEU A 215 -11.65 1.62 10.66
CA LEU A 215 -10.20 1.79 10.52
C LEU A 215 -9.47 1.70 11.87
N ILE A 216 -10.05 2.27 12.93
CA ILE A 216 -9.49 2.15 14.29
C ILE A 216 -9.47 0.68 14.72
N SER A 217 -10.57 -0.07 14.54
CA SER A 217 -10.61 -1.48 14.96
C SER A 217 -9.61 -2.35 14.21
N LEU A 218 -9.36 -2.08 12.93
CA LEU A 218 -8.32 -2.79 12.16
C LEU A 218 -6.91 -2.47 12.65
N LEU A 219 -6.62 -1.19 12.91
CA LEU A 219 -5.27 -0.72 13.25
C LEU A 219 -4.90 -0.88 14.73
N GLU A 220 -5.88 -1.01 15.61
CA GLU A 220 -5.64 -1.06 17.06
C GLU A 220 -4.71 -2.21 17.48
N PRO A 221 -4.86 -3.46 16.99
CA PRO A 221 -3.91 -4.54 17.30
C PRO A 221 -2.48 -4.21 16.88
N LEU A 222 -2.31 -3.68 15.66
CA LEU A 222 -1.00 -3.26 15.16
C LEU A 222 -0.41 -2.14 16.03
N TYR A 223 -1.19 -1.11 16.32
CA TYR A 223 -0.76 0.02 17.14
C TYR A 223 -0.30 -0.41 18.54
N LYS A 224 -1.06 -1.33 19.17
CA LYS A 224 -0.68 -1.91 20.47
C LYS A 224 0.59 -2.75 20.38
N LYS A 225 0.82 -3.46 19.28
CA LYS A 225 2.02 -4.27 19.04
C LYS A 225 3.27 -3.39 18.87
N VAL A 226 3.19 -2.35 18.02
CA VAL A 226 4.35 -1.52 17.65
C VAL A 226 4.63 -0.39 18.64
N GLY A 227 3.62 0.02 19.40
CA GLY A 227 3.70 1.12 20.37
C GLY A 227 3.79 2.51 19.72
N PHE A 228 3.65 3.55 20.53
CA PHE A 228 3.82 4.93 20.10
C PHE A 228 5.29 5.37 20.06
N ALA A 229 6.03 5.04 21.13
CA ALA A 229 7.42 5.45 21.28
C ALA A 229 8.29 4.81 20.21
N ASP A 230 9.18 5.60 19.62
CA ASP A 230 10.12 5.10 18.63
C ASP A 230 11.25 4.32 19.32
N ASN A 231 11.76 3.31 18.62
CA ASN A 231 12.91 2.54 19.06
C ASN A 231 13.83 2.28 17.86
N LEU A 232 14.98 2.97 17.85
CA LEU A 232 15.95 2.92 16.76
C LEU A 232 16.66 1.57 16.64
N ASN A 233 16.56 0.71 17.65
CA ASN A 233 17.10 -0.64 17.62
C ASN A 233 16.15 -1.65 16.96
N ASP A 234 14.92 -1.26 16.65
CA ASP A 234 14.00 -2.15 15.95
C ASP A 234 14.44 -2.37 14.50
N PRO A 235 14.11 -3.53 13.90
CA PRO A 235 14.26 -3.74 12.47
C PRO A 235 13.67 -2.58 11.65
N HIS A 236 14.30 -2.22 10.54
CA HIS A 236 13.89 -1.05 9.75
C HIS A 236 12.41 -1.09 9.34
N LEU A 237 11.89 -2.26 8.95
CA LEU A 237 10.48 -2.43 8.59
C LEU A 237 9.52 -2.22 9.78
N ASP A 238 9.95 -2.58 11.00
CA ASP A 238 9.17 -2.39 12.22
C ASP A 238 9.08 -0.90 12.59
N GLN A 239 10.16 -0.15 12.37
CA GLN A 239 10.14 1.31 12.50
C GLN A 239 9.18 1.94 11.47
N LEU A 240 9.22 1.50 10.21
CA LEU A 240 8.35 2.03 9.16
C LEU A 240 6.86 1.74 9.41
N ILE A 241 6.51 0.53 9.85
CA ILE A 241 5.13 0.19 10.15
C ILE A 241 4.63 0.93 11.41
N ARG A 242 5.49 1.17 12.42
CA ARG A 242 5.16 2.04 13.55
C ARG A 242 4.78 3.44 13.11
N VAL A 243 5.59 4.07 12.25
CA VAL A 243 5.31 5.42 11.73
C VAL A 243 3.92 5.48 11.09
N GLN A 244 3.56 4.45 10.32
CA GLN A 244 2.24 4.37 9.70
C GLN A 244 1.12 4.17 10.72
N ALA A 245 1.27 3.21 11.64
CA ALA A 245 0.28 2.94 12.67
C ALA A 245 0.00 4.18 13.52
N VAL A 246 1.06 4.84 14.01
CA VAL A 246 0.97 6.07 14.83
C VAL A 246 0.31 7.20 14.04
N SER A 247 0.75 7.45 12.80
CA SER A 247 0.16 8.48 11.94
C SER A 247 -1.35 8.26 11.71
N TRP A 248 -1.73 7.02 11.39
CA TRP A 248 -3.12 6.69 11.12
C TRP A 248 -4.00 6.75 12.37
N MET A 249 -3.51 6.28 13.51
CA MET A 249 -4.26 6.31 14.78
C MET A 249 -4.44 7.74 15.30
N CYS A 250 -3.38 8.56 15.29
CA CYS A 250 -3.44 9.95 15.74
C CYS A 250 -4.35 10.81 14.85
N SER A 251 -4.26 10.67 13.52
CA SER A 251 -5.16 11.39 12.59
C SER A 251 -6.63 11.01 12.76
N ARG A 252 -6.91 9.83 13.32
CA ARG A 252 -8.26 9.36 13.67
C ARG A 252 -8.66 9.66 15.11
N LYS A 253 -7.91 10.49 15.83
CA LYS A 253 -8.23 10.89 17.20
C LYS A 253 -8.33 9.70 18.16
N TYR A 254 -7.53 8.65 17.93
CA TYR A 254 -7.37 7.60 18.90
C TYR A 254 -6.74 8.18 20.17
N LYS A 255 -7.46 8.07 21.29
CA LYS A 255 -7.20 8.86 22.51
C LYS A 255 -5.77 8.74 23.02
N ASP A 256 -5.26 7.51 23.07
CA ASP A 256 -3.90 7.24 23.54
C ASP A 256 -2.85 7.89 22.64
N CYS A 257 -2.94 7.71 21.32
CA CYS A 257 -2.03 8.31 20.35
C CYS A 257 -2.00 9.84 20.45
N VAL A 258 -3.18 10.47 20.49
CA VAL A 258 -3.29 11.94 20.60
C VAL A 258 -2.72 12.44 21.92
N SER A 259 -3.05 11.77 23.03
CA SER A 259 -2.54 12.13 24.36
C SER A 259 -1.00 12.08 24.39
N GLN A 260 -0.40 11.04 23.84
CA GLN A 260 1.05 10.89 23.79
C GLN A 260 1.69 11.95 22.88
N ALA A 261 1.12 12.22 21.70
CA ALA A 261 1.62 13.25 20.79
C ALA A 261 1.57 14.66 21.40
N VAL A 262 0.44 15.04 22.01
CA VAL A 262 0.29 16.35 22.67
C VAL A 262 1.23 16.48 23.86
N SER A 263 1.34 15.44 24.69
CA SER A 263 2.27 15.42 25.84
C SER A 263 3.72 15.59 25.40
N LEU A 264 4.13 14.86 24.34
CA LEU A 264 5.49 14.93 23.82
C LEU A 264 5.79 16.29 23.20
N PHE A 265 4.84 16.89 22.47
CA PHE A 265 4.99 18.24 21.92
C PHE A 265 5.10 19.29 23.03
N LYS A 266 4.28 19.19 24.07
CA LYS A 266 4.33 20.08 25.23
C LYS A 266 5.70 20.04 25.92
N ARG A 267 6.24 18.83 26.14
CA ARG A 267 7.60 18.66 26.68
C ARG A 267 8.65 19.34 25.80
N TRP A 268 8.51 19.26 24.48
CA TRP A 268 9.40 19.97 23.56
C TRP A 268 9.24 21.49 23.63
N MET A 269 8.03 22.02 23.79
CA MET A 269 7.80 23.46 24.01
C MET A 269 8.46 23.98 25.31
N GLU A 270 8.44 23.17 26.37
CA GLU A 270 9.06 23.51 27.65
C GLU A 270 10.60 23.45 27.58
N GLN A 271 11.14 22.68 26.64
CA GLN A 271 12.57 22.40 26.51
C GLN A 271 13.03 22.42 25.04
N PRO A 272 12.91 23.57 24.33
CA PRO A 272 13.17 23.63 22.89
C PRO A 272 14.62 23.33 22.52
N ASP A 273 15.56 23.68 23.42
CA ASP A 273 17.00 23.49 23.24
C ASP A 273 17.54 22.17 23.80
N ASN A 274 16.70 21.40 24.51
CA ASN A 274 17.17 20.18 25.16
C ASN A 274 17.33 19.06 24.13
N LYS A 275 18.57 18.92 23.64
CA LYS A 275 19.02 17.86 22.72
C LYS A 275 19.46 16.59 23.46
N SER A 276 18.94 16.32 24.66
CA SER A 276 19.43 15.22 25.49
C SER A 276 18.32 14.27 25.92
N ASP A 277 18.48 13.00 25.56
CA ASP A 277 18.39 11.93 26.55
C ASP A 277 19.81 11.36 26.71
N PHE A 278 20.36 11.54 27.91
CA PHE A 278 21.60 10.93 28.35
C PHE A 278 21.24 9.65 29.11
N ALA A 279 20.91 8.59 28.38
CA ALA A 279 20.83 7.24 28.93
C ALA A 279 21.99 6.42 28.35
N ASN A 280 22.85 5.89 29.22
CA ASN A 280 23.93 4.94 28.90
C ASN A 280 25.22 5.48 28.24
N GLY A 281 25.56 6.77 28.42
CA GLY A 281 26.91 7.26 28.12
C GLY A 281 27.23 7.50 26.64
N ILE A 282 26.21 7.63 25.79
CA ILE A 282 26.36 8.07 24.39
C ILE A 282 25.74 9.48 24.27
N ILE A 283 26.52 10.46 23.84
CA ILE A 283 26.00 11.79 23.47
C ILE A 283 25.14 11.58 22.22
N SER A 284 23.83 11.55 22.42
CA SER A 284 22.86 11.41 21.35
C SER A 284 22.20 12.79 21.17
N TYR A 285 22.47 13.46 20.05
CA TYR A 285 21.85 14.74 19.68
C TYR A 285 20.40 14.53 19.21
N PHE A 286 19.56 13.92 20.04
CA PHE A 286 18.19 13.63 19.66
C PHE A 286 17.26 14.73 20.20
N SER A 287 16.52 15.32 19.27
CA SER A 287 15.33 16.12 19.60
C SER A 287 14.39 15.26 20.45
N ILE A 288 13.72 15.87 21.43
CA ILE A 288 12.68 15.22 22.27
C ILE A 288 11.66 14.45 21.42
N VAL A 289 11.41 14.92 20.20
CA VAL A 289 10.57 14.23 19.22
C VAL A 289 11.45 13.48 18.22
N SER A 290 11.36 12.15 18.22
CA SER A 290 12.05 11.31 17.23
C SER A 290 11.76 11.81 15.80
N PRO A 291 12.77 11.89 14.92
CA PRO A 291 12.58 12.25 13.50
C PRO A 291 11.46 11.46 12.81
N ASN A 292 11.32 10.17 13.12
CA ASN A 292 10.29 9.28 12.57
C ASN A 292 8.86 9.72 12.94
N LEU A 293 8.69 10.38 14.08
CA LEU A 293 7.38 10.75 14.63
C LEU A 293 7.07 12.25 14.51
N LYS A 294 8.03 13.10 14.13
CA LYS A 294 7.87 14.56 14.03
C LYS A 294 6.59 14.98 13.30
N SER A 295 6.39 14.45 12.09
CA SER A 295 5.21 14.78 11.27
C SER A 295 3.89 14.52 12.02
N THR A 296 3.77 13.35 12.66
CA THR A 296 2.56 12.96 13.39
C THR A 296 2.39 13.76 14.69
N VAL A 297 3.47 13.88 15.47
CA VAL A 297 3.45 14.58 16.77
C VAL A 297 3.09 16.04 16.59
N TYR A 298 3.76 16.72 15.65
CA TYR A 298 3.51 18.13 15.38
C TYR A 298 2.09 18.33 14.85
N CYS A 299 1.67 17.56 13.84
CA CYS A 299 0.33 17.70 13.27
C CYS A 299 -0.77 17.42 14.31
N ALA A 300 -0.61 16.39 15.15
CA ALA A 300 -1.58 16.08 16.20
C ALA A 300 -1.64 17.18 17.26
N ALA A 301 -0.49 17.71 17.69
CA ALA A 301 -0.43 18.79 18.67
C ALA A 301 -1.03 20.09 18.13
N ILE A 302 -0.72 20.49 16.89
CA ILE A 302 -1.33 21.65 16.25
C ILE A 302 -2.85 21.48 16.05
N ALA A 303 -3.31 20.26 15.71
CA ALA A 303 -4.73 20.00 15.52
C ALA A 303 -5.54 20.01 16.83
N GLU A 304 -4.92 19.75 17.98
CA GLU A 304 -5.59 19.75 19.29
C GLU A 304 -5.29 21.02 20.14
N GLY A 305 -4.22 21.74 19.80
CA GLY A 305 -3.81 22.98 20.45
C GLY A 305 -4.46 24.22 19.84
N GLY A 306 -3.89 25.38 20.16
CA GLY A 306 -4.34 26.67 19.66
C GLY A 306 -3.19 27.52 19.15
N GLU A 307 -3.31 28.84 19.32
CA GLU A 307 -2.33 29.80 18.81
C GLU A 307 -0.93 29.62 19.43
N ALA A 308 -0.84 29.22 20.71
CA ALA A 308 0.43 29.06 21.40
C ALA A 308 1.30 27.96 20.77
N GLU A 309 0.73 26.77 20.57
CA GLU A 309 1.39 25.64 19.91
C GLU A 309 1.76 25.99 18.47
N TRP A 310 0.86 26.68 17.76
CA TRP A 310 1.09 27.10 16.37
C TRP A 310 2.23 28.11 16.24
N ARG A 311 2.24 29.17 17.06
CA ARG A 311 3.32 30.19 17.07
C ARG A 311 4.66 29.59 17.44
N PHE A 312 4.68 28.65 18.38
CA PHE A 312 5.91 27.93 18.73
C PHE A 312 6.44 27.18 17.51
N LEU A 313 5.63 26.35 16.85
CA LEU A 313 6.08 25.59 15.68
C LEU A 313 6.52 26.51 14.51
N TRP A 314 5.83 27.64 14.32
CA TRP A 314 6.20 28.66 13.35
C TRP A 314 7.58 29.27 13.63
N SER A 315 7.90 29.56 14.90
CA SER A 315 9.23 30.05 15.27
C SER A 315 10.34 29.03 14.97
N GLN A 316 10.06 27.74 15.18
CA GLN A 316 11.00 26.66 14.85
C GLN A 316 11.23 26.54 13.35
N TYR A 317 10.19 26.76 12.54
CA TYR A 317 10.29 26.86 11.08
C TYR A 317 11.18 28.01 10.61
N LEU A 318 11.03 29.20 11.21
CA LEU A 318 11.81 30.39 10.85
C LEU A 318 13.31 30.23 11.18
N VAL A 319 13.62 29.57 12.30
CA VAL A 319 15.00 29.38 12.78
C VAL A 319 15.71 28.20 12.11
N SER A 320 14.98 27.14 11.73
CA SER A 320 15.60 25.96 11.13
C SER A 320 16.26 26.30 9.78
N ASN A 321 17.42 25.71 9.52
CA ASN A 321 18.12 25.77 8.23
C ASN A 321 18.05 24.44 7.45
N VAL A 322 17.33 23.45 7.98
CA VAL A 322 17.22 22.11 7.38
C VAL A 322 15.94 22.02 6.56
N ALA A 323 16.07 21.83 5.25
CA ALA A 323 14.93 21.81 4.32
C ALA A 323 13.88 20.73 4.65
N SER A 324 14.32 19.54 5.06
CA SER A 324 13.40 18.45 5.45
C SER A 324 12.63 18.75 6.74
N GLU A 325 13.23 19.46 7.70
CA GLU A 325 12.54 19.91 8.90
C GLU A 325 11.53 21.01 8.56
N LYS A 326 11.92 21.99 7.72
CA LYS A 326 11.02 23.03 7.24
C LYS A 326 9.76 22.45 6.59
N ALA A 327 9.92 21.47 5.70
CA ALA A 327 8.79 20.78 5.08
C ALA A 327 7.88 20.10 6.13
N THR A 328 8.46 19.50 7.17
CA THR A 328 7.71 18.85 8.26
C THR A 328 6.93 19.86 9.09
N PHE A 329 7.54 21.01 9.41
CA PHE A 329 6.87 22.10 10.12
C PHE A 329 5.71 22.67 9.29
N MET A 330 5.97 22.97 8.00
CA MET A 330 4.96 23.49 7.08
C MET A 330 3.74 22.58 6.97
N TYR A 331 3.97 21.26 6.86
CA TYR A 331 2.90 20.27 6.85
C TYR A 331 2.06 20.32 8.13
N ALA A 332 2.72 20.32 9.30
CA ALA A 332 2.06 20.26 10.59
C ALA A 332 1.31 21.55 10.95
N LEU A 333 1.82 22.72 10.56
CA LEU A 333 1.13 24.02 10.73
C LEU A 333 -0.23 24.05 10.01
N GLY A 334 -0.33 23.33 8.89
CA GLY A 334 -1.58 23.14 8.13
C GLY A 334 -2.60 22.22 8.81
N CYS A 335 -2.24 21.54 9.91
CA CYS A 335 -3.16 20.67 10.65
C CYS A 335 -4.07 21.43 11.64
N SER A 336 -3.92 22.74 11.77
CA SER A 336 -4.79 23.56 12.63
C SER A 336 -6.25 23.40 12.24
N LYS A 337 -7.14 23.36 13.23
CA LYS A 337 -8.60 23.37 13.01
C LYS A 337 -9.18 24.79 13.01
N GLU A 338 -8.40 25.77 13.45
CA GLU A 338 -8.80 27.17 13.54
C GLU A 338 -8.69 27.85 12.17
N VAL A 339 -9.83 28.24 11.60
CA VAL A 339 -9.89 28.81 10.24
C VAL A 339 -9.04 30.07 10.12
N TRP A 340 -9.06 30.95 11.13
CA TRP A 340 -8.31 32.20 11.10
C TRP A 340 -6.78 31.99 11.16
N ILE A 341 -6.30 30.93 11.84
CA ILE A 341 -4.89 30.53 11.83
C ILE A 341 -4.49 30.05 10.44
N LEU A 342 -5.32 29.21 9.83
CA LEU A 342 -5.08 28.72 8.46
C LEU A 342 -5.09 29.86 7.43
N SER A 343 -6.03 30.80 7.55
CA SER A 343 -6.05 31.98 6.68
C SER A 343 -4.77 32.80 6.82
N LYS A 344 -4.34 33.09 8.05
CA LYS A 344 -3.06 33.78 8.30
C LYS A 344 -1.89 33.04 7.66
N TYR A 345 -1.82 31.73 7.85
CA TYR A 345 -0.73 30.91 7.31
C TYR A 345 -0.62 31.00 5.78
N VAL A 346 -1.75 30.98 5.07
CA VAL A 346 -1.77 31.13 3.60
C VAL A 346 -1.27 32.52 3.19
N PHE A 347 -1.74 33.59 3.84
CA PHE A 347 -1.31 34.95 3.50
C PHE A 347 0.17 35.21 3.82
N ASP A 348 0.67 34.73 4.96
CA ASP A 348 2.07 34.88 5.34
C ASP A 348 3.00 34.09 4.38
N ALA A 349 2.50 33.03 3.73
CA ALA A 349 3.26 32.26 2.73
C ALA A 349 3.44 33.00 1.40
N ASP A 350 2.53 33.91 1.03
CA ASP A 350 2.64 34.73 -0.20
C ASP A 350 3.63 35.90 -0.06
N THR A 351 4.09 36.18 1.16
CA THR A 351 5.03 37.28 1.47
C THR A 351 6.52 36.87 1.49
N PHE A 352 6.84 35.64 1.09
CA PHE A 352 8.20 35.13 0.88
C PHE A 352 8.41 34.70 -0.56
#